data_AF-A0A9D1I0I9-F1
#
_entry.id   AF-A0A9D1I0I9-F1
#
_cell.length_a   1.000
_cell.length_b   1.000
_cell.length_c   1.000
_cell.angle_alpha   90.00
_cell.angle_beta   90.00
_cell.angle_gamma   90.00
#
_symmetry.space_group_name_H-M   'P 1'
#
loop_
_entity.id
_entity.type
_entity.pdbx_description
1 polymer ?
#
loop_
_entity_poly.entity_id
_entity_poly.type
_entity_poly.pdbx_seq_one_letter_code
_entity_poly.pdbx_strand_id
1 'polypeptide(L)'
;MIHIVAPSYIRSLYKPNKTWLRESGYALSRKSIIRKESIAGTIKCKKNQFIGRHTVQQQQSAIANAQTILAVDVGNTITRFGVLTIQHASTTQQIKPLLQGSCELSTPSRLTADDARIQLHQALSLLPGNALAGCILSCVVPTLVQPWRTALAQISPTRPLVVGPGLKSGIRMRFDDPSEVGGDRVADVVAARHSYQTPVVVVDLGTTTNLEIIDKNGTFIGGVIAPGIELGARSLSQAAARLPEIELQAPQEVIGRNTQAAMRSGVVLGEAARVDGLLDAVIAELGNTDTVTIVVTGTYAQEMACLVHHDVIVDETLILRGLALLWHNNRPKRREDSCPTSSI
;
A
#
# COMPACT_ATOMS: atom_id res chain seq x y z
N MET A 1 20.96 3.65 3.79
CA MET A 1 20.36 2.49 4.47
C MET A 1 20.38 2.80 5.96
N ILE A 2 19.29 3.36 6.48
CA ILE A 2 19.17 3.75 7.89
C ILE A 2 18.60 2.53 8.63
N HIS A 3 19.37 1.93 9.53
CA HIS A 3 18.86 0.91 10.43
C HIS A 3 18.23 1.62 11.64
N ILE A 4 16.91 1.82 11.62
CA ILE A 4 16.19 2.17 12.86
C ILE A 4 15.95 0.87 13.63
N VAL A 5 16.90 0.52 14.49
CA VAL A 5 16.61 -0.45 15.57
C VAL A 5 15.88 0.34 16.64
N ALA A 6 14.56 0.20 16.71
CA ALA A 6 13.80 0.74 17.84
C ALA A 6 14.40 0.16 19.14
N PRO A 7 14.95 0.97 20.05
CA PRO A 7 15.49 0.46 21.30
C PRO A 7 14.41 -0.33 22.02
N SER A 8 14.74 -1.52 22.51
CA SER A 8 13.84 -2.46 23.19
C SER A 8 13.02 -1.84 24.33
N TYR A 9 13.45 -0.69 24.85
CA TYR A 9 12.77 0.09 25.87
C TYR A 9 11.54 0.87 25.38
N ILE A 10 11.52 1.39 24.14
CA ILE A 10 10.37 2.18 23.64
C ILE A 10 9.11 1.31 23.55
N ARG A 11 9.25 0.07 23.07
CA ARG A 11 8.18 -0.95 23.09
C ARG A 11 7.68 -1.31 24.49
N SER A 12 8.46 -1.01 25.54
CA SER A 12 8.05 -1.28 26.93
C SER A 12 7.36 -0.09 27.59
N LEU A 13 7.73 1.13 27.21
CA LEU A 13 7.16 2.38 27.74
C LEU A 13 5.82 2.73 27.11
N TYR A 14 5.61 2.36 25.84
CA TYR A 14 4.39 2.69 25.12
C TYR A 14 3.30 1.62 25.27
N LYS A 15 3.55 0.50 25.98
CA LYS A 15 2.49 -0.44 26.32
C LYS A 15 1.38 0.32 27.06
N PRO A 16 0.12 0.27 26.60
CA PRO A 16 -0.97 0.82 27.37
C PRO A 16 -0.92 0.17 28.75
N ASN A 17 -0.75 1.01 29.76
CA ASN A 17 -0.90 0.60 31.14
C ASN A 17 -2.34 0.09 31.23
N LYS A 18 -2.52 -1.23 31.44
CA LYS A 18 -3.83 -1.93 31.45
C LYS A 18 -4.79 -1.42 32.53
N THR A 19 -4.48 -0.31 33.18
CA THR A 19 -5.28 0.36 34.19
C THR A 19 -6.44 1.17 33.61
N TRP A 20 -6.42 1.61 32.35
CA TRP A 20 -7.59 2.26 31.73
C TRP A 20 -8.67 1.29 31.22
N LEU A 21 -8.31 0.01 31.00
CA LEU A 21 -9.27 -1.06 30.63
C LEU A 21 -9.74 -1.89 31.84
N ARG A 22 -9.31 -1.56 33.07
CA ARG A 22 -9.61 -2.33 34.28
C ARG A 22 -10.89 -1.92 35.01
N GLU A 23 -11.57 -0.86 34.58
CA GLU A 23 -12.94 -0.58 35.03
C GLU A 23 -14.00 -1.41 34.28
N SER A 24 -13.61 -2.23 33.30
CA SER A 24 -14.51 -3.08 32.51
C SER A 24 -14.31 -4.59 32.73
N GLY A 25 -13.73 -4.99 33.86
CA GLY A 25 -13.90 -6.33 34.43
C GLY A 25 -13.61 -7.55 33.54
N TYR A 26 -12.40 -7.68 32.95
CA TYR A 26 -11.98 -8.97 32.36
C TYR A 26 -10.50 -9.30 32.63
N ALA A 27 -10.29 -10.48 33.24
CA ALA A 27 -8.99 -11.06 33.52
C ALA A 27 -8.53 -11.95 32.35
N LEU A 28 -7.37 -11.64 31.76
CA LEU A 28 -6.72 -12.47 30.75
C LEU A 28 -5.67 -13.39 31.39
N SER A 29 -5.86 -14.70 31.29
CA SER A 29 -4.81 -15.70 31.59
C SER A 29 -4.05 -16.02 30.30
N ARG A 30 -2.71 -15.91 30.32
CA ARG A 30 -1.83 -16.37 29.24
C ARG A 30 -1.23 -17.73 29.62
N LYS A 31 -1.28 -18.69 28.71
CA LYS A 31 -0.29 -19.78 28.64
C LYS A 31 0.28 -19.85 27.22
N SER A 32 1.54 -19.47 27.13
CA SER A 32 2.43 -19.66 26.00
C SER A 32 2.90 -21.11 25.92
N ILE A 33 2.85 -21.72 24.74
CA ILE A 33 3.64 -22.91 24.44
C ILE A 33 4.43 -22.62 23.15
N ILE A 34 5.74 -22.52 23.32
CA ILE A 34 6.75 -22.50 22.26
C ILE A 34 7.06 -23.96 21.92
N ARG A 35 6.95 -24.36 20.65
CA ARG A 35 7.65 -25.55 20.14
C ARG A 35 8.52 -25.14 18.95
N LYS A 36 9.84 -25.29 19.16
CA LYS A 36 10.86 -25.34 18.12
C LYS A 36 10.91 -26.78 17.60
N GLU A 37 10.82 -26.98 16.30
CA GLU A 37 11.35 -28.18 15.66
C GLU A 37 12.24 -27.79 14.48
N SER A 38 13.51 -28.13 14.62
CA SER A 38 14.50 -28.14 13.54
C SER A 38 14.38 -29.46 12.80
N ILE A 39 14.38 -29.44 11.46
CA ILE A 39 14.68 -30.65 10.68
C ILE A 39 15.75 -30.27 9.65
N ALA A 40 16.98 -30.68 9.96
CA ALA A 40 18.05 -30.85 9.00
C ALA A 40 17.76 -32.11 8.16
N GLY A 41 17.71 -31.98 6.84
CA GLY A 41 17.47 -33.09 5.92
C GLY A 41 18.31 -32.93 4.66
N THR A 42 19.42 -33.66 4.61
CA THR A 42 20.34 -33.81 3.48
C THR A 42 19.63 -34.40 2.26
N ILE A 43 19.54 -33.65 1.15
CA ILE A 43 19.02 -34.19 -0.11
C ILE A 43 20.17 -34.80 -0.93
N LYS A 44 20.17 -36.13 -1.02
CA LYS A 44 21.00 -36.90 -1.95
C LYS A 44 20.50 -36.70 -3.39
N CYS A 45 21.41 -36.31 -4.27
CA CYS A 45 21.24 -36.26 -5.71
C CYS A 45 21.04 -37.68 -6.28
N LYS A 46 19.90 -37.94 -6.93
CA LYS A 46 19.68 -39.12 -7.79
C LYS A 46 19.51 -38.66 -9.23
N LYS A 47 20.42 -39.13 -10.10
CA LYS A 47 20.27 -39.11 -11.56
C LYS A 47 19.10 -40.01 -11.97
N ASN A 48 18.22 -39.52 -12.83
CA ASN A 48 17.48 -40.25 -13.87
C ASN A 48 16.84 -39.21 -14.80
N GLN A 49 17.34 -39.07 -16.03
CA GLN A 49 16.86 -39.72 -17.26
C GLN A 49 15.49 -39.20 -17.74
N PHE A 50 15.57 -38.36 -18.80
CA PHE A 50 14.62 -38.12 -19.88
C PHE A 50 13.11 -38.20 -19.58
N ILE A 51 12.50 -37.03 -19.36
CA ILE A 51 11.12 -36.71 -19.80
C ILE A 51 11.14 -35.29 -20.39
N GLY A 52 11.71 -35.16 -21.58
CA GLY A 52 11.72 -33.92 -22.36
C GLY A 52 10.59 -33.93 -23.38
N ARG A 53 9.53 -33.16 -23.13
CA ARG A 53 8.67 -32.47 -24.14
C ARG A 53 7.39 -31.87 -23.52
N HIS A 54 6.84 -32.43 -22.43
CA HIS A 54 5.59 -31.94 -21.84
C HIS A 54 5.74 -30.74 -20.88
N THR A 55 6.87 -30.60 -20.19
CA THR A 55 7.09 -29.51 -19.22
C THR A 55 7.32 -28.14 -19.88
N VAL A 56 7.89 -28.14 -21.09
CA VAL A 56 8.16 -26.90 -21.86
C VAL A 56 6.86 -26.29 -22.39
N GLN A 57 5.88 -27.12 -22.75
CA GLN A 57 4.61 -26.66 -23.32
C GLN A 57 3.69 -26.05 -22.25
N GLN A 58 3.71 -26.56 -21.02
CA GLN A 58 2.96 -25.97 -19.90
C GLN A 58 3.57 -24.66 -19.38
N GLN A 59 4.90 -24.51 -19.40
CA GLN A 59 5.56 -23.22 -19.11
C GLN A 59 5.32 -22.18 -20.22
N GLN A 60 5.26 -22.60 -21.48
CA GLN A 60 4.93 -21.70 -22.61
C GLN A 60 3.46 -21.25 -22.60
N SER A 61 2.52 -22.07 -22.13
CA SER A 61 1.11 -21.68 -22.02
C SER A 61 0.81 -20.69 -20.88
N ALA A 62 1.58 -20.71 -19.79
CA ALA A 62 1.41 -19.76 -18.68
C ALA A 62 1.89 -18.33 -19.03
N ILE A 63 2.88 -18.23 -19.92
CA ILE A 63 3.41 -16.95 -20.43
C ILE A 63 2.44 -16.29 -21.43
N ALA A 64 1.55 -17.07 -22.07
CA ALA A 64 0.68 -16.59 -23.14
C ALA A 64 -0.43 -15.60 -22.70
N ASN A 65 -0.78 -15.55 -21.41
CA ASN A 65 -1.85 -14.69 -20.89
C ASN A 65 -1.38 -13.62 -19.88
N ALA A 66 -0.08 -13.39 -19.77
CA ALA A 66 0.46 -12.34 -18.92
C ALA A 66 0.30 -10.97 -19.59
N GLN A 67 -0.27 -10.00 -18.87
CA GLN A 67 -0.40 -8.62 -19.34
C GLN A 67 0.45 -7.69 -18.50
N THR A 68 1.39 -7.00 -19.12
CA THR A 68 2.21 -5.99 -18.44
C THR A 68 1.58 -4.61 -18.60
N ILE A 69 1.50 -3.85 -17.51
CA ILE A 69 0.94 -2.49 -17.52
C ILE A 69 1.85 -1.51 -16.79
N LEU A 70 1.68 -0.23 -17.10
CA LEU A 70 2.26 0.85 -16.31
C LEU A 70 1.19 1.44 -15.40
N ALA A 71 1.40 1.33 -14.10
CA ALA A 71 0.64 2.05 -13.08
C ALA A 71 1.39 3.32 -12.70
N VAL A 72 0.69 4.45 -12.71
CA VAL A 72 1.22 5.75 -12.28
C VAL A 72 0.31 6.31 -11.20
N ASP A 73 0.89 6.64 -10.06
CA ASP A 73 0.21 7.35 -8.98
C ASP A 73 0.86 8.71 -8.78
N VAL A 74 0.08 9.78 -8.93
CA VAL A 74 0.52 11.16 -8.80
C VAL A 74 -0.05 11.74 -7.52
N GLY A 75 0.74 11.62 -6.45
CA GLY A 75 0.50 12.25 -5.16
C GLY A 75 0.94 13.72 -5.14
N ASN A 76 0.67 14.42 -4.04
CA ASN A 76 1.04 15.82 -3.85
C ASN A 76 2.56 16.06 -3.84
N THR A 77 3.32 15.11 -3.29
CA THR A 77 4.78 15.25 -3.10
C THR A 77 5.58 14.30 -3.97
N ILE A 78 5.04 13.11 -4.23
CA ILE A 78 5.72 12.02 -4.96
C ILE A 78 4.81 11.52 -6.07
N THR A 79 5.40 11.29 -7.24
CA THR A 79 4.81 10.55 -8.35
C THR A 79 5.48 9.18 -8.41
N ARG A 80 4.71 8.12 -8.21
CA ARG A 80 5.18 6.73 -8.20
C ARG A 80 4.83 6.05 -9.52
N PHE A 81 5.79 5.33 -10.07
CA PHE A 81 5.62 4.53 -11.27
C PHE A 81 5.85 3.06 -10.93
N GLY A 82 5.06 2.17 -11.52
CA GLY A 82 5.22 0.73 -11.38
C GLY A 82 4.93 0.00 -12.68
N VAL A 83 5.84 -0.87 -13.10
CA VAL A 83 5.56 -1.85 -14.15
C VAL A 83 5.08 -3.13 -13.48
N LEU A 84 3.84 -3.53 -13.74
CA LEU A 84 3.25 -4.74 -13.16
C LEU A 84 2.88 -5.74 -14.24
N THR A 85 3.19 -7.00 -14.01
CA THR A 85 2.70 -8.11 -14.83
C THR A 85 1.53 -8.78 -14.13
N ILE A 86 0.39 -8.86 -14.81
CA ILE A 86 -0.82 -9.50 -14.33
C ILE A 86 -0.87 -10.90 -14.92
N GLN A 87 -0.81 -11.90 -14.05
CA GLN A 87 -0.94 -13.31 -14.41
C GLN A 87 -2.27 -13.87 -13.92
N HIS A 88 -2.88 -14.74 -14.73
CA HIS A 88 -3.98 -15.58 -14.30
C HIS A 88 -3.42 -16.77 -13.54
N ALA A 89 -3.77 -16.95 -12.26
CA ALA A 89 -3.40 -18.17 -11.56
C ALA A 89 -4.10 -19.35 -12.23
N SER A 90 -3.33 -20.39 -12.58
CA SER A 90 -3.83 -21.56 -13.33
C SER A 90 -4.92 -22.36 -12.60
N THR A 91 -5.12 -22.12 -11.31
CA THR A 91 -5.91 -22.98 -10.41
C THR A 91 -6.99 -22.21 -9.64
N THR A 92 -6.90 -20.89 -9.58
CA THR A 92 -7.91 -20.02 -8.95
C THR A 92 -8.21 -18.87 -9.92
N GLN A 93 -9.48 -18.50 -10.11
CA GLN A 93 -9.85 -17.32 -10.92
C GLN A 93 -9.32 -15.97 -10.36
N GLN A 94 -8.41 -16.01 -9.39
CA GLN A 94 -7.78 -14.84 -8.80
C GLN A 94 -6.56 -14.44 -9.63
N ILE A 95 -6.56 -13.18 -10.04
CA ILE A 95 -5.40 -12.54 -10.66
C ILE A 95 -4.41 -12.12 -9.59
N LYS A 96 -3.12 -12.19 -9.91
CA LYS A 96 -2.06 -11.67 -9.05
C LYS A 96 -1.21 -10.66 -9.82
N PRO A 97 -1.31 -9.36 -9.52
CA PRO A 97 -0.36 -8.37 -10.01
C PRO A 97 1.02 -8.61 -9.38
N LEU A 98 2.04 -8.75 -10.22
CA LEU A 98 3.44 -8.89 -9.81
C LEU A 98 4.22 -7.66 -10.25
N LEU A 99 4.71 -6.87 -9.30
CA LEU A 99 5.58 -5.74 -9.55
C LEU A 99 6.91 -6.23 -10.15
N GLN A 100 7.26 -5.71 -11.33
CA GLN A 100 8.52 -5.98 -12.02
C GLN A 100 9.58 -4.95 -11.67
N GLY A 101 9.15 -3.71 -11.44
CA GLY A 101 10.00 -2.60 -11.02
C GLY A 101 9.15 -1.37 -10.72
N SER A 102 9.66 -0.52 -9.85
CA SER A 102 9.05 0.75 -9.50
C SER A 102 10.11 1.83 -9.33
N CYS A 103 9.72 3.08 -9.55
CA CYS A 103 10.54 4.24 -9.23
C CYS A 103 9.64 5.40 -8.79
N GLU A 104 10.26 6.40 -8.19
CA GLU A 104 9.59 7.59 -7.70
C GLU A 104 10.28 8.84 -8.24
N LEU A 105 9.49 9.87 -8.49
CA LEU A 105 9.96 11.22 -8.80
C LEU A 105 9.23 12.21 -7.89
N SER A 106 9.84 13.34 -7.57
CA SER A 106 9.14 14.42 -6.87
C SER A 106 8.03 14.99 -7.76
N THR A 107 6.84 15.19 -7.19
CA THR A 107 5.72 15.85 -7.88
C THR A 107 5.89 17.36 -7.82
N PRO A 108 6.02 18.07 -8.95
CA PRO A 108 6.00 19.52 -8.97
C PRO A 108 4.56 20.05 -8.91
N SER A 109 4.39 21.28 -8.41
CA SER A 109 3.09 21.92 -8.25
C SER A 109 2.37 22.25 -9.58
N ARG A 110 3.12 22.29 -10.69
CA ARG A 110 2.61 22.54 -12.03
C ARG A 110 3.45 21.77 -13.06
N LEU A 111 2.77 21.23 -14.07
CA LEU A 111 3.39 20.59 -15.23
C LEU A 111 2.66 21.00 -16.52
N THR A 112 3.41 21.16 -17.60
CA THR A 112 2.89 21.01 -18.96
C THR A 112 2.88 19.52 -19.35
N ALA A 113 2.19 19.17 -20.44
CA ALA A 113 2.22 17.81 -20.96
C ALA A 113 3.62 17.37 -21.41
N ASP A 114 4.45 18.31 -21.88
CA ASP A 114 5.84 18.03 -22.26
C ASP A 114 6.73 17.79 -21.04
N ASP A 115 6.55 18.54 -19.95
CA ASP A 115 7.26 18.29 -18.70
C ASP A 115 6.91 16.89 -18.15
N ALA A 116 5.62 16.54 -18.14
CA ALA A 116 5.15 15.21 -17.73
C ALA A 116 5.74 14.10 -18.62
N ARG A 117 5.87 14.35 -19.93
CA ARG A 117 6.49 13.42 -20.87
C ARG A 117 7.99 13.23 -20.63
N ILE A 118 8.72 14.30 -20.32
CA ILE A 118 10.14 14.21 -19.96
C ILE A 118 10.30 13.36 -18.70
N GLN A 119 9.50 13.62 -17.66
CA GLN A 119 9.51 12.82 -16.44
C GLN A 119 9.12 11.36 -16.70
N LEU A 120 8.12 11.11 -17.55
CA LEU A 120 7.73 9.77 -17.96
C LEU A 120 8.89 9.02 -18.64
N HIS A 121 9.61 9.66 -19.56
CA HIS A 121 10.78 9.05 -20.21
C HIS A 121 11.91 8.74 -19.22
N GLN A 122 12.14 9.62 -18.25
CA GLN A 122 13.11 9.39 -17.17
C GLN A 122 12.70 8.23 -16.27
N ALA A 123 11.43 8.13 -15.90
CA ALA A 123 10.91 7.01 -15.12
C ALA A 123 11.05 5.70 -15.91
N LEU A 124 10.65 5.69 -17.19
CA LEU A 124 10.73 4.50 -18.04
C LEU A 124 12.16 4.00 -18.24
N SER A 125 13.18 4.87 -18.24
CA SER A 125 14.58 4.44 -18.35
C SER A 125 15.12 3.73 -17.10
N LEU A 126 14.45 3.89 -15.96
CA LEU A 126 14.75 3.20 -14.70
C LEU A 126 13.92 1.91 -14.52
N LEU A 127 12.89 1.73 -15.34
CA LEU A 127 11.93 0.63 -15.26
C LEU A 127 12.24 -0.46 -16.30
N PRO A 128 11.80 -1.71 -16.07
CA PRO A 128 12.00 -2.78 -17.03
C PRO A 128 11.25 -2.50 -18.35
N GLY A 129 11.96 -2.62 -19.48
CA GLY A 129 11.49 -2.32 -20.83
C GLY A 129 10.57 -3.39 -21.41
N ASN A 130 9.37 -3.55 -20.84
CA ASN A 130 8.37 -4.50 -21.30
C ASN A 130 7.38 -3.87 -22.27
N ALA A 131 6.85 -4.66 -23.21
CA ALA A 131 5.70 -4.24 -24.01
C ALA A 131 4.47 -4.04 -23.10
N LEU A 132 3.95 -2.81 -23.05
CA LEU A 132 2.78 -2.48 -22.24
C LEU A 132 1.50 -2.92 -22.95
N ALA A 133 0.54 -3.44 -22.21
CA ALA A 133 -0.82 -3.69 -22.64
C ALA A 133 -1.73 -2.47 -22.41
N GLY A 134 -1.31 -1.55 -21.55
CA GLY A 134 -2.00 -0.30 -21.24
C GLY A 134 -1.40 0.42 -20.03
N CYS A 135 -1.90 1.62 -19.78
CA CYS A 135 -1.52 2.44 -18.63
C CYS A 135 -2.76 2.77 -17.76
N ILE A 136 -2.53 2.95 -16.46
CA ILE A 136 -3.51 3.50 -15.52
C ILE A 136 -2.88 4.61 -14.68
N LEU A 137 -3.66 5.66 -14.44
CA LEU A 137 -3.29 6.85 -13.69
C LEU A 137 -4.21 7.03 -12.48
N SER A 138 -3.67 7.06 -11.27
CA SER A 138 -4.26 7.76 -10.13
C SER A 138 -3.60 9.13 -10.02
N CYS A 139 -4.38 10.18 -9.75
CA CYS A 139 -3.85 11.51 -9.57
C CYS A 139 -4.76 12.31 -8.65
N VAL A 140 -4.26 12.66 -7.47
CA VAL A 140 -4.98 13.46 -6.47
C VAL A 140 -4.76 14.97 -6.62
N VAL A 141 -3.99 15.38 -7.63
CA VAL A 141 -3.72 16.78 -7.95
C VAL A 141 -4.45 17.15 -9.25
N PRO A 142 -5.64 17.79 -9.19
CA PRO A 142 -6.51 17.96 -10.36
C PRO A 142 -5.84 18.64 -11.56
N THR A 143 -4.96 19.61 -11.30
CA THR A 143 -4.23 20.37 -12.33
C THR A 143 -3.21 19.51 -13.10
N LEU A 144 -2.77 18.38 -12.54
CA LEU A 144 -1.77 17.50 -13.15
C LEU A 144 -2.39 16.33 -13.93
N VAL A 145 -3.70 16.09 -13.78
CA VAL A 145 -4.41 14.99 -14.46
C VAL A 145 -4.24 15.08 -15.98
N GLN A 146 -4.47 16.25 -16.58
CA GLN A 146 -4.41 16.38 -18.04
C GLN A 146 -2.99 16.27 -18.62
N PRO A 147 -1.97 16.95 -18.04
CA PRO A 147 -0.58 16.75 -18.43
C PRO A 147 -0.17 15.27 -18.43
N TRP A 148 -0.43 14.55 -17.34
CA TRP A 148 -0.08 13.12 -17.23
C TRP A 148 -0.86 12.24 -18.19
N ARG A 149 -2.17 12.46 -18.33
CA ARG A 149 -3.00 11.71 -19.29
C ARG A 149 -2.48 11.86 -20.72
N THR A 150 -2.07 13.08 -21.10
CA THR A 150 -1.54 13.37 -22.43
C THR A 150 -0.18 12.69 -22.65
N ALA A 151 0.71 12.72 -21.66
CA ALA A 151 1.99 12.04 -21.73
C ALA A 151 1.83 10.51 -21.85
N LEU A 152 0.99 9.91 -21.00
CA LEU A 152 0.74 8.46 -21.01
C LEU A 152 0.11 7.96 -22.31
N ALA A 153 -0.69 8.79 -22.98
CA ALA A 153 -1.32 8.43 -24.25
C ALA A 153 -0.31 8.19 -25.39
N GLN A 154 0.92 8.68 -25.27
CA GLN A 154 1.95 8.49 -26.30
C GLN A 154 2.62 7.11 -26.24
N ILE A 155 2.62 6.48 -25.06
CA ILE A 155 3.25 5.16 -24.85
C ILE A 155 2.23 4.03 -24.68
N SER A 156 1.00 4.36 -24.30
CA SER A 156 -0.04 3.38 -24.01
C SER A 156 -0.68 2.91 -25.32
N PRO A 157 -0.75 1.60 -25.61
CA PRO A 157 -1.41 1.10 -26.83
C PRO A 157 -2.92 1.36 -26.85
N THR A 158 -3.52 1.55 -25.66
CA THR A 158 -4.92 1.93 -25.50
C THR A 158 -5.01 3.29 -24.81
N ARG A 159 -6.19 3.91 -24.82
CA ARG A 159 -6.45 5.10 -23.99
C ARG A 159 -6.05 4.79 -22.52
N PRO A 160 -5.21 5.62 -21.88
CA PRO A 160 -4.88 5.45 -20.48
C PRO A 160 -6.14 5.54 -19.62
N LEU A 161 -6.28 4.60 -18.69
CA LEU A 161 -7.35 4.66 -17.70
C LEU A 161 -6.97 5.68 -16.62
N VAL A 162 -7.95 6.43 -16.14
CA VAL A 162 -7.77 7.38 -15.04
C VAL A 162 -8.71 6.96 -13.93
N VAL A 163 -8.20 6.79 -12.71
CA VAL A 163 -9.01 6.48 -11.55
C VAL A 163 -9.85 7.72 -11.19
N GLY A 164 -11.15 7.52 -11.09
CA GLY A 164 -12.11 8.57 -10.81
C GLY A 164 -13.55 8.09 -11.01
N PRO A 165 -14.53 9.02 -10.92
CA PRO A 165 -15.94 8.68 -11.01
C PRO A 165 -16.28 7.90 -12.29
N GLY A 166 -17.00 6.78 -12.13
CA GLY A 166 -17.42 5.90 -13.22
C GLY A 166 -16.46 4.74 -13.53
N LEU A 167 -15.22 4.74 -13.00
CA LEU A 167 -14.34 3.58 -13.08
C LEU A 167 -14.85 2.48 -12.11
N LYS A 168 -14.94 1.22 -12.58
CA LYS A 168 -15.43 0.13 -11.74
C LYS A 168 -14.36 -0.29 -10.74
N SER A 169 -14.56 0.06 -9.47
CA SER A 169 -13.69 -0.37 -8.36
C SER A 169 -13.87 -1.86 -8.02
N GLY A 170 -15.07 -2.40 -8.25
CA GLY A 170 -15.43 -3.76 -7.86
C GLY A 170 -15.67 -3.93 -6.35
N ILE A 171 -15.65 -2.85 -5.58
CA ILE A 171 -15.83 -2.83 -4.12
C ILE A 171 -17.08 -2.04 -3.76
N ARG A 172 -17.84 -2.54 -2.78
CA ARG A 172 -18.95 -1.80 -2.20
C ARG A 172 -18.40 -0.68 -1.32
N MET A 173 -18.82 0.55 -1.58
CA MET A 173 -18.42 1.74 -0.82
C MET A 173 -19.63 2.26 -0.03
N ARG A 174 -19.42 2.63 1.24
CA ARG A 174 -20.42 3.26 2.11
C ARG A 174 -20.00 4.69 2.46
N PHE A 175 -19.80 5.48 1.41
CA PHE A 175 -19.65 6.94 1.49
C PHE A 175 -20.95 7.58 1.03
N ASP A 176 -21.28 8.76 1.57
CA ASP A 176 -22.44 9.55 1.13
C ASP A 176 -22.27 9.96 -0.34
N ASP A 177 -21.07 10.42 -0.70
CA ASP A 177 -20.64 10.61 -2.09
C ASP A 177 -19.34 9.81 -2.38
N PRO A 178 -19.44 8.67 -3.07
CA PRO A 178 -18.27 7.89 -3.48
C PRO A 178 -17.29 8.64 -4.40
N SER A 179 -17.71 9.73 -5.05
CA SER A 179 -16.87 10.52 -5.96
C SER A 179 -15.84 11.39 -5.24
N GLU A 180 -16.02 11.63 -3.94
CA GLU A 180 -15.08 12.40 -3.10
C GLU A 180 -13.86 11.58 -2.68
N VAL A 181 -13.91 10.25 -2.83
CA VAL A 181 -12.79 9.38 -2.46
C VAL A 181 -11.67 9.52 -3.49
N GLY A 182 -10.48 9.90 -3.02
CA GLY A 182 -9.26 9.97 -3.83
C GLY A 182 -8.94 8.65 -4.55
N GLY A 183 -8.38 8.75 -5.76
CA GLY A 183 -8.06 7.58 -6.58
C GLY A 183 -7.00 6.65 -5.97
N ASP A 184 -6.10 7.23 -5.19
CA ASP A 184 -5.10 6.56 -4.36
C ASP A 184 -5.77 5.68 -3.29
N ARG A 185 -6.68 6.26 -2.51
CA ARG A 185 -7.45 5.57 -1.47
C ARG A 185 -8.29 4.43 -2.06
N VAL A 186 -8.91 4.65 -3.23
CA VAL A 186 -9.63 3.59 -3.95
C VAL A 186 -8.69 2.45 -4.34
N ALA A 187 -7.48 2.75 -4.83
CA ALA A 187 -6.51 1.74 -5.20
C ALA A 187 -6.05 0.92 -3.99
N ASP A 188 -5.75 1.57 -2.86
CA ASP A 188 -5.35 0.89 -1.62
C ASP A 188 -6.43 -0.07 -1.11
N VAL A 189 -7.67 0.40 -1.06
CA VAL A 189 -8.82 -0.41 -0.65
C VAL A 189 -9.02 -1.60 -1.59
N VAL A 190 -8.84 -1.41 -2.90
CA VAL A 190 -8.90 -2.47 -3.91
C VAL A 190 -7.81 -3.52 -3.70
N ALA A 191 -6.57 -3.08 -3.49
CA ALA A 191 -5.47 -3.98 -3.23
C ALA A 191 -5.66 -4.74 -1.91
N ALA A 192 -6.09 -4.04 -0.85
CA ALA A 192 -6.22 -4.60 0.48
C ALA A 192 -7.31 -5.67 0.54
N ARG A 193 -8.51 -5.36 0.03
CA ARG A 193 -9.62 -6.33 -0.05
C ARG A 193 -9.25 -7.56 -0.88
N HIS A 194 -8.47 -7.37 -1.95
CA HIS A 194 -8.05 -8.48 -2.82
C HIS A 194 -7.02 -9.40 -2.17
N SER A 195 -6.16 -8.85 -1.29
CA SER A 195 -4.94 -9.53 -0.84
C SER A 195 -4.97 -10.03 0.59
N TYR A 196 -5.86 -9.49 1.42
CA TYR A 196 -5.89 -9.74 2.85
C TYR A 196 -7.28 -10.15 3.33
N GLN A 197 -7.31 -10.83 4.47
CA GLN A 197 -8.54 -11.26 5.10
C GLN A 197 -9.26 -10.06 5.72
N THR A 198 -10.59 -9.99 5.52
CA THR A 198 -11.46 -8.98 6.11
C THR A 198 -11.89 -9.37 7.54
N PRO A 199 -12.15 -8.40 8.44
CA PRO A 199 -11.95 -6.96 8.26
C PRO A 199 -10.46 -6.59 8.14
N VAL A 200 -10.17 -5.55 7.35
CA VAL A 200 -8.80 -5.05 7.13
C VAL A 200 -8.77 -3.54 7.24
N VAL A 201 -7.76 -3.01 7.91
CA VAL A 201 -7.48 -1.58 8.00
C VAL A 201 -6.15 -1.31 7.30
N VAL A 202 -6.15 -0.38 6.35
CA VAL A 202 -4.93 0.11 5.71
C VAL A 202 -4.51 1.40 6.41
N VAL A 203 -3.26 1.48 6.86
CA VAL A 203 -2.62 2.69 7.37
C VAL A 203 -1.63 3.17 6.31
N ASP A 204 -1.99 4.21 5.56
CA ASP A 204 -1.11 4.83 4.56
C ASP A 204 -0.39 6.05 5.15
N LEU A 205 0.93 5.97 5.20
CA LEU A 205 1.84 6.98 5.77
C LEU A 205 2.50 7.79 4.65
N GLY A 206 1.72 8.66 4.03
CA GLY A 206 2.17 9.57 2.97
C GLY A 206 2.24 11.04 3.41
N THR A 207 1.87 11.95 2.49
CA THR A 207 1.69 13.38 2.80
C THR A 207 0.67 13.60 3.93
N THR A 208 -0.38 12.78 3.93
CA THR A 208 -1.30 12.60 5.06
C THR A 208 -1.14 11.19 5.61
N THR A 209 -1.51 11.01 6.88
CA THR A 209 -1.71 9.68 7.44
C THR A 209 -3.19 9.33 7.25
N ASN A 210 -3.47 8.29 6.48
CA ASN A 210 -4.82 7.83 6.20
C ASN A 210 -5.05 6.45 6.81
N LEU A 211 -6.20 6.23 7.44
CA LEU A 211 -6.69 4.89 7.79
C LEU A 211 -7.86 4.58 6.87
N GLU A 212 -7.82 3.49 6.11
CA GLU A 212 -8.93 3.03 5.27
C GLU A 212 -9.52 1.74 5.85
N ILE A 213 -10.81 1.76 6.18
CA ILE A 213 -11.46 0.66 6.92
C ILE A 213 -12.33 -0.16 5.98
N ILE A 214 -12.03 -1.45 5.88
CA ILE A 214 -12.81 -2.45 5.16
C ILE A 214 -13.42 -3.42 6.18
N ASP A 215 -14.76 -3.48 6.20
CA ASP A 215 -15.49 -4.33 7.15
C ASP A 215 -15.36 -5.83 6.80
N LYS A 216 -15.88 -6.69 7.70
CA LYS A 216 -15.89 -8.15 7.51
C LYS A 216 -16.54 -8.62 6.20
N ASN A 217 -17.43 -7.82 5.62
CA ASN A 217 -18.13 -8.13 4.37
C ASN A 217 -17.32 -7.69 3.13
N GLY A 218 -16.13 -7.11 3.32
CA GLY A 218 -15.34 -6.51 2.24
C GLY A 218 -15.93 -5.21 1.72
N THR A 219 -16.74 -4.51 2.52
CA THR A 219 -17.25 -3.17 2.21
C THR A 219 -16.26 -2.13 2.71
N PHE A 220 -15.90 -1.18 1.86
CA PHE A 220 -15.18 0.00 2.29
C PHE A 220 -16.15 0.95 3.00
N ILE A 221 -15.98 1.09 4.32
CA ILE A 221 -16.96 1.77 5.19
C ILE A 221 -16.57 3.18 5.60
N GLY A 222 -15.36 3.63 5.28
CA GLY A 222 -14.88 4.94 5.68
C GLY A 222 -13.40 4.95 5.95
N GLY A 223 -12.91 6.11 6.38
CA GLY A 223 -11.52 6.30 6.74
C GLY A 223 -11.29 7.45 7.72
N VAL A 224 -10.07 7.53 8.22
CA VAL A 224 -9.55 8.66 9.02
C VAL A 224 -8.46 9.35 8.21
N ILE A 225 -8.46 10.68 8.18
CA ILE A 225 -7.40 11.47 7.55
C ILE A 225 -6.77 12.36 8.62
N ALA A 226 -5.45 12.29 8.76
CA ALA A 226 -4.67 13.08 9.70
C ALA A 226 -3.43 13.68 9.02
N PRO A 227 -2.82 14.75 9.59
CA PRO A 227 -1.57 15.31 9.06
C PRO A 227 -0.45 14.26 9.07
N GLY A 228 0.24 14.06 7.95
CA GLY A 228 1.37 13.11 7.88
C GLY A 228 2.58 13.58 8.70
N ILE A 229 3.55 12.69 8.90
CA ILE A 229 4.70 12.90 9.81
C ILE A 229 5.53 14.12 9.39
N GLU A 230 5.89 14.22 8.10
CA GLU A 230 6.63 15.38 7.57
C GLU A 230 5.85 16.68 7.68
N LEU A 231 4.54 16.63 7.37
CA LEU A 231 3.68 17.79 7.46
C LEU A 231 3.59 18.28 8.92
N GLY A 232 3.45 17.36 9.87
CA GLY A 232 3.48 17.65 11.30
C GLY A 232 4.79 18.32 11.73
N ALA A 233 5.94 17.75 11.35
CA ALA A 233 7.24 18.34 11.66
C ALA A 233 7.40 19.76 11.07
N ARG A 234 7.08 19.93 9.79
CA ARG A 234 7.19 21.24 9.11
C ARG A 234 6.27 22.28 9.75
N SER A 235 5.07 21.87 10.15
CA SER A 235 4.12 22.79 10.80
C SER A 235 4.66 23.39 12.10
N LEU A 236 5.41 22.61 12.90
CA LEU A 236 6.05 23.10 14.13
C LEU A 236 7.11 24.17 13.84
N SER A 237 7.99 23.90 12.88
CA SER A 237 9.06 24.84 12.50
C SER A 237 8.51 26.12 11.87
N GLN A 238 7.40 26.04 11.15
CA GLN A 238 6.72 27.21 10.57
C GLN A 238 5.95 28.03 11.62
N ALA A 239 5.31 27.36 12.58
CA ALA A 239 4.45 28.02 13.57
C ALA A 239 5.24 28.72 14.70
N ALA A 240 6.48 28.30 14.97
CA ALA A 240 7.24 28.80 16.11
C ALA A 240 8.68 29.20 15.74
N ALA A 241 9.01 30.48 15.92
CA ALA A 241 10.27 31.09 15.50
C ALA A 241 11.57 30.47 16.08
N ARG A 242 11.46 29.63 17.13
CA ARG A 242 12.61 28.98 17.77
C ARG A 242 12.67 27.46 17.55
N LEU A 243 11.74 26.89 16.79
CA LEU A 243 11.74 25.46 16.48
C LEU A 243 12.48 25.24 15.16
N PRO A 244 13.62 24.52 15.16
CA PRO A 244 14.35 24.24 13.93
C PRO A 244 13.60 23.24 13.06
N GLU A 245 13.96 23.14 11.79
CA GLU A 245 13.63 21.95 11.01
C GLU A 245 14.37 20.74 11.59
N ILE A 246 13.70 19.60 11.64
CA ILE A 246 14.25 18.36 12.20
C ILE A 246 14.24 17.24 11.16
N GLU A 247 15.28 16.43 11.18
CA GLU A 247 15.26 15.13 10.51
C GLU A 247 14.40 14.15 11.31
N LEU A 248 13.52 13.43 10.60
CA LEU A 248 12.61 12.44 11.17
C LEU A 248 13.36 11.15 11.48
N GLN A 249 13.69 10.97 12.75
CA GLN A 249 14.31 9.76 13.28
C GLN A 249 13.70 9.43 14.64
N ALA A 250 13.49 8.14 14.91
CA ALA A 250 13.01 7.69 16.22
C ALA A 250 14.01 8.12 17.30
N PRO A 251 13.56 8.83 18.36
CA PRO A 251 14.46 9.26 19.42
C PRO A 251 14.87 8.07 20.30
N GLN A 252 16.03 8.17 20.96
CA GLN A 252 16.50 7.13 21.90
C GLN A 252 15.73 7.12 23.22
N GLU A 253 15.34 8.30 23.70
CA GLU A 253 14.54 8.50 24.91
C GLU A 253 13.26 9.25 24.55
N VAL A 254 12.15 8.94 25.24
CA VAL A 254 10.87 9.64 25.04
C VAL A 254 10.97 11.10 25.50
N ILE A 255 11.63 11.35 26.64
CA ILE A 255 11.79 12.70 27.19
C ILE A 255 13.03 13.35 26.56
N GLY A 256 12.82 14.25 25.60
CA GLY A 256 13.89 14.99 24.95
C GLY A 256 14.52 16.04 25.87
N ARG A 257 15.85 16.02 26.00
CA ARG A 257 16.63 16.98 26.81
C ARG A 257 17.14 18.19 26.03
N ASN A 258 16.73 18.31 24.77
CA ASN A 258 16.94 19.47 23.91
C ASN A 258 15.75 19.59 22.94
N THR A 259 15.62 20.76 22.30
CA THR A 259 14.49 21.08 21.42
C THR A 259 14.30 20.05 20.30
N GLN A 260 15.38 19.66 19.61
CA GLN A 260 15.28 18.70 18.49
C GLN A 260 14.83 17.32 18.96
N ALA A 261 15.37 16.83 20.08
CA ALA A 261 14.97 15.56 20.67
C ALA A 261 13.51 15.60 21.15
N ALA A 262 13.09 16.69 21.80
CA ALA A 262 11.70 16.85 22.25
C ALA A 262 10.71 16.89 21.06
N MET A 263 11.08 17.59 19.97
CA MET A 263 10.30 17.61 18.74
C MET A 263 10.23 16.22 18.09
N ARG A 264 11.35 15.48 17.99
CA ARG A 264 11.36 14.10 17.45
C ARG A 264 10.46 13.17 18.26
N SER A 265 10.47 13.28 19.59
CA SER A 265 9.54 12.51 20.43
C SER A 265 8.09 12.86 20.14
N GLY A 266 7.75 14.14 20.10
CA GLY A 266 6.37 14.58 19.82
C GLY A 266 5.88 14.19 18.43
N VAL A 267 6.73 14.29 17.41
CA VAL A 267 6.37 13.99 16.02
C VAL A 267 6.37 12.49 15.74
N VAL A 268 7.48 11.79 16.00
CA VAL A 268 7.65 10.39 15.59
C VAL A 268 6.93 9.44 16.53
N LEU A 269 7.16 9.56 17.84
CA LEU A 269 6.47 8.70 18.80
C LEU A 269 5.01 9.10 18.97
N GLY A 270 4.69 10.40 18.84
CA GLY A 270 3.31 10.86 18.80
C GLY A 270 2.54 10.33 17.60
N GLU A 271 3.18 10.16 16.44
CA GLU A 271 2.54 9.49 15.31
C GLU A 271 2.24 8.02 15.62
N ALA A 272 3.22 7.27 16.13
CA ALA A 272 3.01 5.87 16.51
C ALA A 272 1.86 5.72 17.51
N ALA A 273 1.80 6.61 18.49
CA ALA A 273 0.73 6.70 19.46
C ALA A 273 -0.64 6.95 18.83
N ARG A 274 -0.69 7.90 17.88
CA ARG A 274 -1.90 8.28 17.18
C ARG A 274 -2.41 7.12 16.33
N VAL A 275 -1.51 6.45 15.61
CA VAL A 275 -1.85 5.25 14.82
C VAL A 275 -2.42 4.16 15.73
N ASP A 276 -1.74 3.81 16.82
CA ASP A 276 -2.22 2.80 17.76
C ASP A 276 -3.59 3.17 18.36
N GLY A 277 -3.76 4.42 18.83
CA GLY A 277 -5.01 4.86 19.43
C GLY A 277 -6.18 4.93 18.45
N LEU A 278 -5.93 5.33 17.19
CA LEU A 278 -6.94 5.30 16.14
C LEU A 278 -7.30 3.86 15.74
N LEU A 279 -6.32 2.95 15.68
CA LEU A 279 -6.57 1.54 15.45
C LEU A 279 -7.42 0.93 16.56
N ASP A 280 -7.09 1.20 17.83
CA ASP A 280 -7.88 0.74 18.99
C ASP A 280 -9.35 1.21 18.87
N ALA A 281 -9.57 2.49 18.53
CA ALA A 281 -10.90 3.05 18.35
C ALA A 281 -11.66 2.39 17.18
N VAL A 282 -11.00 2.20 16.03
CA VAL A 282 -11.58 1.54 14.85
C VAL A 282 -11.93 0.08 15.17
N ILE A 283 -11.05 -0.66 15.85
CA ILE A 283 -11.28 -2.06 16.23
C ILE A 283 -12.48 -2.16 17.18
N ALA A 284 -12.61 -1.22 18.12
CA ALA A 284 -13.76 -1.14 19.01
C ALA A 284 -15.07 -0.89 18.23
N GLU A 285 -15.07 0.03 17.27
CA GLU A 285 -16.24 0.30 16.39
C GLU A 285 -16.60 -0.90 15.50
N LEU A 286 -15.61 -1.68 15.06
CA LEU A 286 -15.81 -2.94 14.33
C LEU A 286 -16.33 -4.08 15.22
N GLY A 287 -16.48 -3.85 16.53
CA GLY A 287 -17.06 -4.79 17.49
C GLY A 287 -16.03 -5.64 18.24
N ASN A 288 -14.80 -5.14 18.43
CA ASN A 288 -13.71 -5.83 19.13
C ASN A 288 -13.40 -7.22 18.55
N THR A 289 -13.31 -7.32 17.23
CA THR A 289 -12.96 -8.58 16.57
C THR A 289 -11.49 -8.91 16.81
N ASP A 290 -11.19 -10.12 17.27
CA ASP A 290 -9.81 -10.58 17.56
C ASP A 290 -8.89 -10.70 16.32
N THR A 291 -9.39 -10.44 15.11
CA THR A 291 -8.73 -10.80 13.85
C THR A 291 -8.74 -9.69 12.79
N VAL A 292 -8.65 -8.42 13.19
CA VAL A 292 -8.51 -7.33 12.20
C VAL A 292 -7.12 -7.39 11.57
N THR A 293 -7.05 -7.51 10.25
CA THR A 293 -5.77 -7.40 9.53
C THR A 293 -5.38 -5.93 9.46
N ILE A 294 -4.15 -5.60 9.83
CA ILE A 294 -3.63 -4.23 9.73
C ILE A 294 -2.49 -4.22 8.72
N VAL A 295 -2.64 -3.40 7.68
CA VAL A 295 -1.65 -3.24 6.60
C VAL A 295 -1.11 -1.82 6.69
N VAL A 296 0.21 -1.67 6.69
CA VAL A 296 0.87 -0.35 6.71
C VAL A 296 1.59 -0.14 5.37
N THR A 297 1.40 1.02 4.76
CA THR A 297 2.05 1.43 3.51
C THR A 297 2.52 2.88 3.58
N GLY A 298 3.10 3.39 2.50
CA GLY A 298 3.66 4.74 2.42
C GLY A 298 5.13 4.82 2.84
N THR A 299 5.68 6.03 2.79
CA THR A 299 7.13 6.31 2.88
C THR A 299 7.75 5.86 4.20
N TYR A 300 7.01 5.94 5.31
CA TYR A 300 7.50 5.61 6.66
C TYR A 300 6.96 4.28 7.20
N ALA A 301 6.44 3.41 6.33
CA ALA A 301 5.78 2.18 6.73
C ALA A 301 6.67 1.27 7.57
N GLN A 302 7.90 1.06 7.12
CA GLN A 302 8.84 0.15 7.76
C GLN A 302 9.28 0.64 9.14
N GLU A 303 9.59 1.94 9.25
CA GLU A 303 9.96 2.60 10.49
C GLU A 303 8.79 2.58 11.48
N MET A 304 7.59 2.91 11.01
CA MET A 304 6.39 2.96 11.86
C MET A 304 5.99 1.58 12.36
N ALA A 305 6.09 0.55 11.53
CA ALA A 305 5.83 -0.85 11.91
C ALA A 305 6.73 -1.32 13.06
N CYS A 306 7.90 -0.70 13.26
CA CYS A 306 8.77 -1.02 14.38
C CYS A 306 8.31 -0.39 15.71
N LEU A 307 7.53 0.69 15.65
CA LEU A 307 7.14 1.56 16.77
C LEU A 307 5.72 1.30 17.28
N VAL A 308 4.77 0.95 16.40
CA VAL A 308 3.39 0.61 16.77
C VAL A 308 3.31 -0.71 17.55
N HIS A 309 2.29 -0.87 18.38
CA HIS A 309 2.09 -2.11 19.15
C HIS A 309 1.32 -3.18 18.41
N HIS A 310 0.45 -2.76 17.49
CA HIS A 310 -0.33 -3.67 16.69
C HIS A 310 0.58 -4.55 15.83
N ASP A 311 0.17 -5.79 15.63
CA ASP A 311 0.82 -6.64 14.63
C ASP A 311 0.39 -6.16 13.25
N VAL A 312 1.36 -5.76 12.43
CA VAL A 312 1.11 -5.09 11.17
C VAL A 312 1.88 -5.74 10.03
N ILE A 313 1.28 -5.71 8.84
CA ILE A 313 1.90 -6.18 7.60
C ILE A 313 2.35 -4.94 6.82
N VAL A 314 3.64 -4.81 6.56
CA VAL A 314 4.16 -3.75 5.68
C VAL A 314 3.97 -4.18 4.23
N ASP A 315 3.32 -3.33 3.42
CA ASP A 315 3.22 -3.51 1.97
C ASP A 315 3.40 -2.18 1.22
N GLU A 316 4.63 -1.91 0.81
CA GLU A 316 5.01 -0.70 0.05
C GLU A 316 4.52 -0.71 -1.41
N THR A 317 3.93 -1.83 -1.87
CA THR A 317 3.46 -2.01 -3.25
C THR A 317 1.95 -1.88 -3.38
N LEU A 318 1.24 -1.67 -2.27
CA LEU A 318 -0.21 -1.75 -2.16
C LEU A 318 -0.93 -0.94 -3.26
N ILE A 319 -0.65 0.36 -3.35
CA ILE A 319 -1.27 1.26 -4.33
C ILE A 319 -1.03 0.82 -5.78
N LEU A 320 0.20 0.41 -6.12
CA LEU A 320 0.56 -0.03 -7.47
C LEU A 320 -0.16 -1.34 -7.83
N ARG A 321 -0.30 -2.27 -6.89
CA ARG A 321 -1.09 -3.49 -7.06
C ARG A 321 -2.58 -3.16 -7.22
N GLY A 322 -3.09 -2.20 -6.45
CA GLY A 322 -4.46 -1.70 -6.54
C GLY A 322 -4.78 -1.12 -7.91
N LEU A 323 -3.90 -0.29 -8.42
CA LEU A 323 -3.99 0.26 -9.78
C LEU A 323 -3.99 -0.84 -10.85
N ALA A 324 -3.17 -1.86 -10.72
CA ALA A 324 -3.18 -2.98 -11.66
C ALA A 324 -4.50 -3.77 -11.62
N LEU A 325 -5.09 -3.99 -10.45
CA LEU A 325 -6.41 -4.62 -10.29
C LEU A 325 -7.52 -3.75 -10.91
N LEU A 326 -7.49 -2.44 -10.67
CA LEU A 326 -8.41 -1.48 -11.27
C LEU A 326 -8.32 -1.48 -12.79
N TRP A 327 -7.10 -1.47 -13.34
CA TRP A 327 -6.90 -1.54 -14.78
C TRP A 327 -7.46 -2.85 -15.34
N HIS A 328 -7.17 -3.99 -14.69
CA HIS A 328 -7.65 -5.29 -15.12
C HIS A 328 -9.18 -5.34 -15.24
N ASN A 329 -9.88 -4.80 -14.25
CA ASN A 329 -11.34 -4.81 -14.18
C ASN A 329 -12.01 -3.88 -15.22
N ASN A 330 -11.25 -2.94 -15.78
CA ASN A 330 -11.75 -1.91 -16.68
C ASN A 330 -11.11 -1.94 -18.07
N ARG A 331 -10.23 -2.92 -18.34
CA ARG A 331 -9.61 -3.10 -19.65
C ARG A 331 -10.68 -3.50 -20.68
N PRO A 332 -10.51 -3.14 -21.97
CA PRO A 332 -11.32 -3.69 -23.03
C PRO A 332 -11.24 -5.23 -23.02
N LYS A 333 -12.38 -5.92 -22.99
CA LYS A 333 -12.41 -7.39 -23.03
C LYS A 333 -11.82 -7.87 -24.36
N ARG A 334 -10.91 -8.85 -24.33
CA ARG A 334 -10.46 -9.52 -25.56
C ARG A 334 -11.60 -10.37 -26.10
N ARG A 335 -11.64 -10.61 -27.42
CA ARG A 335 -12.66 -11.49 -28.04
C ARG A 335 -12.66 -12.90 -27.41
N GLU A 336 -11.51 -13.37 -26.92
CA GLU A 336 -11.36 -14.66 -26.22
C GLU A 336 -12.02 -14.68 -24.83
N ASP A 337 -12.13 -13.54 -24.13
CA ASP A 337 -12.78 -13.42 -22.82
C ASP A 337 -14.34 -13.39 -22.92
N SER A 338 -14.88 -13.43 -24.14
CA SER A 338 -16.31 -13.25 -24.43
C SER A 338 -17.05 -14.52 -24.82
N CYS A 339 -16.39 -15.68 -24.79
CA CYS A 339 -17.08 -16.95 -25.01
C CYS A 339 -18.01 -17.24 -23.81
N PRO A 340 -19.34 -17.26 -23.98
CA PRO A 340 -20.21 -17.74 -22.93
C PRO A 340 -19.90 -19.22 -22.75
N THR A 341 -19.60 -19.66 -21.53
CA THR A 341 -19.74 -21.06 -21.16
C THR A 341 -21.20 -21.42 -21.35
N SER A 342 -21.53 -21.88 -22.57
CA SER A 342 -22.78 -22.52 -22.88
C SER A 342 -22.85 -23.77 -22.02
N SER A 343 -23.80 -23.74 -21.10
CA SER A 343 -24.25 -24.90 -20.36
C SER A 343 -24.79 -25.90 -21.39
N ILE A 344 -24.14 -27.05 -21.51
CA ILE A 344 -24.74 -28.27 -22.04
C ILE A 344 -24.90 -29.23 -20.85
#